data_AF-A0A813KZJ2-F1
#
_entry.id   AF-A0A813KZJ2-F1
#
_cell.length_a   1.000
_cell.length_b   1.000
_cell.length_c   1.000
_cell.angle_alpha   90.00
_cell.angle_beta   90.00
_cell.angle_gamma   90.00
#
_symmetry.space_group_name_H-M   'P 1'
#
loop_
_entity.id
_entity.type
_entity.pdbx_description
1 polymer ?
#
loop_
_entity_poly.entity_id
_entity_poly.type
_entity_poly.pdbx_seq_one_letter_code
_entity_poly.pdbx_strand_id
1 'polypeptide(L)'
;WSSVLPEGWQPVEVPLQLLGQEDPRATVDCPSKAQGCSWRGQRLDLASHRIQCEQIRRITSAVQAAGGKTGELSFSLSWQSGEYKTDLDMTVTHPCGAAISCNRKQCLQCSAQLDVDDRGSNGTLSCENVYWSESAPEGNYSVTVQLHRGPKVPFQVVAKVGNEPRLFSHPASVFGTGKNQVACSFELGPNGPRFEGDAGRLSTAGMFRRTARSAILARRLGLGKAKGDEESWDCFTDSSGWCRLGDTVEAVRLGPMSEACSHVPVDILCR
;
A
#
# COMPACT_ATOMS: atom_id res chain seq x y z
N TRP A 1 -3.01 19.27 -34.88
CA TRP A 1 -2.75 17.88 -34.49
C TRP A 1 -4.07 17.14 -34.62
N SER A 2 -4.25 16.38 -35.70
CA SER A 2 -5.46 15.58 -35.93
C SER A 2 -5.20 14.19 -35.36
N SER A 3 -5.76 13.91 -34.17
CA SER A 3 -5.80 12.56 -33.62
C SER A 3 -7.16 11.97 -33.95
N VAL A 4 -7.19 11.15 -35.00
CA VAL A 4 -8.36 10.30 -35.29
C VAL A 4 -8.50 9.33 -34.13
N LEU A 5 -9.62 9.42 -33.40
CA LEU A 5 -9.95 8.48 -32.33
C LEU A 5 -10.18 7.09 -32.93
N PRO A 6 -9.80 5.99 -32.25
CA PRO A 6 -10.13 4.66 -32.72
C PRO A 6 -11.66 4.48 -32.80
N GLU A 7 -12.11 3.60 -33.68
CA GLU A 7 -13.53 3.35 -33.91
C GLU A 7 -14.23 2.83 -32.64
N GLY A 8 -15.36 3.45 -32.28
CA GLY A 8 -16.17 3.11 -31.10
C GLY A 8 -15.89 3.92 -29.83
N TRP A 9 -14.92 4.85 -29.85
CA TRP A 9 -14.59 5.66 -28.68
C TRP A 9 -15.32 7.00 -28.68
N GLN A 10 -15.86 7.40 -27.53
CA GLN A 10 -16.49 8.72 -27.35
C GLN A 10 -15.74 9.53 -26.29
N PRO A 11 -15.48 10.83 -26.54
CA PRO A 11 -14.97 11.73 -25.50
C PRO A 11 -15.99 11.79 -24.35
N VAL A 12 -15.52 11.58 -23.13
CA VAL A 12 -16.32 11.81 -21.92
C VAL A 12 -15.76 13.03 -21.21
N GLU A 13 -16.55 14.09 -21.12
CA GLU A 13 -16.24 15.23 -20.25
C GLU A 13 -16.53 14.84 -18.81
N VAL A 14 -15.47 14.68 -18.01
CA VAL A 14 -15.61 14.47 -16.57
C VAL A 14 -15.48 15.84 -15.88
N PRO A 15 -16.55 16.38 -15.27
CA PRO A 15 -16.44 17.60 -14.47
C PRO A 15 -15.59 17.29 -13.24
N LEU A 16 -14.35 17.78 -13.24
CA LEU A 16 -13.49 17.74 -12.07
C LEU A 16 -13.90 18.89 -11.14
N GLN A 17 -14.51 18.56 -10.01
CA GLN A 17 -14.76 19.54 -8.96
C GLN A 17 -13.45 19.80 -8.20
N LEU A 18 -12.93 21.03 -8.32
CA LEU A 18 -11.83 21.50 -7.49
C LEU A 18 -12.27 21.46 -6.01
N LEU A 19 -11.54 20.68 -5.21
CA LEU A 19 -11.69 20.64 -3.76
C LEU A 19 -11.25 21.97 -3.15
N GLY A 20 -12.16 22.95 -3.08
CA GLY A 20 -12.00 24.21 -2.35
C GLY A 20 -10.89 25.14 -2.86
N GLN A 21 -10.96 26.42 -2.48
CA GLN A 21 -9.89 27.41 -2.72
C GLN A 21 -8.65 27.19 -1.82
N GLU A 22 -8.46 25.99 -1.28
CA GLU A 22 -7.42 25.73 -0.30
C GLU A 22 -6.08 25.49 -0.99
N ASP A 23 -5.01 26.07 -0.45
CA ASP A 23 -3.66 25.92 -1.01
C ASP A 23 -3.22 24.44 -0.97
N PRO A 24 -2.97 23.80 -2.13
CA PRO A 24 -2.56 22.40 -2.19
C PRO A 24 -1.19 22.14 -1.53
N ARG A 25 -0.37 23.18 -1.37
CA ARG A 25 0.95 23.13 -0.72
C ARG A 25 0.88 23.44 0.77
N ALA A 26 -0.27 23.83 1.29
CA ALA A 26 -0.44 24.07 2.72
C ALA A 26 -0.11 22.81 3.52
N THR A 27 0.69 22.98 4.57
CA THR A 27 0.98 21.91 5.51
C THR A 27 -0.25 21.65 6.38
N VAL A 28 -0.74 20.41 6.37
CA VAL A 28 -1.92 19.97 7.13
C VAL A 28 -1.60 18.72 7.94
N ASP A 29 -2.32 18.54 9.04
CA ASP A 29 -2.28 17.31 9.84
C ASP A 29 -3.31 16.30 9.32
N CYS A 30 -3.05 15.01 9.57
CA CYS A 30 -4.05 13.98 9.34
C CYS A 30 -5.28 14.17 10.26
N PRO A 31 -6.53 14.07 9.75
CA PRO A 31 -7.74 14.11 10.58
C PRO A 31 -7.78 13.05 11.70
N SER A 32 -7.07 11.93 11.52
CA SER A 32 -6.94 10.87 12.52
C SER A 32 -5.82 11.11 13.53
N LYS A 33 -5.31 12.35 13.67
CA LYS A 33 -4.31 12.71 14.67
C LYS A 33 -4.73 12.40 16.11
N ALA A 34 -5.99 12.66 16.45
CA ALA A 34 -6.57 12.31 17.75
C ALA A 34 -6.60 10.79 18.01
N GLN A 35 -6.43 9.97 16.97
CA GLN A 35 -6.41 8.50 17.02
C GLN A 35 -4.98 7.95 16.85
N GLY A 36 -3.96 8.80 17.05
CA GLY A 36 -2.55 8.41 17.08
C GLY A 36 -1.78 8.55 15.77
N CYS A 37 -2.39 9.10 14.70
CA CYS A 37 -1.65 9.36 13.47
C CYS A 37 -0.74 10.59 13.61
N SER A 38 0.56 10.42 13.37
CA SER A 38 1.58 11.49 13.45
C SER A 38 1.83 12.21 12.12
N TRP A 39 1.15 11.82 11.04
CA TRP A 39 1.42 12.36 9.71
C TRP A 39 1.08 13.86 9.61
N ARG A 40 2.04 14.58 9.04
CA ARG A 40 1.94 16.00 8.68
C ARG A 40 2.60 16.18 7.33
N GLY A 41 1.89 16.75 6.37
CA GLY A 41 2.37 16.88 4.99
C GLY A 41 1.61 17.90 4.19
N GLN A 42 1.83 17.92 2.88
CA GLN A 42 1.12 18.83 1.99
C GLN A 42 -0.33 18.37 1.79
N ARG A 43 -1.26 19.33 1.68
CA ARG A 43 -2.69 19.04 1.50
C ARG A 43 -2.96 18.16 0.27
N LEU A 44 -2.20 18.32 -0.81
CA LEU A 44 -2.30 17.46 -1.99
C LEU A 44 -2.04 15.97 -1.71
N ASP A 45 -1.22 15.66 -0.70
CA ASP A 45 -0.91 14.29 -0.30
C ASP A 45 -1.94 13.69 0.68
N LEU A 46 -2.78 14.53 1.29
CA LEU A 46 -3.68 14.13 2.38
C LEU A 46 -4.65 13.03 1.96
N ALA A 47 -5.22 13.10 0.76
CA ALA A 47 -6.14 12.07 0.27
C ALA A 47 -5.46 10.70 0.18
N SER A 48 -4.23 10.67 -0.36
CA SER A 48 -3.44 9.45 -0.46
C SER A 48 -3.05 8.91 0.92
N HIS A 49 -2.68 9.80 1.85
CA HIS A 49 -2.36 9.45 3.21
C HIS A 49 -3.57 8.87 3.96
N ARG A 50 -4.76 9.45 3.82
CA ARG A 50 -5.97 9.01 4.54
C ARG A 50 -6.30 7.54 4.30
N ILE A 51 -6.14 7.05 3.08
CA ILE A 51 -6.37 5.63 2.75
C ILE A 51 -5.36 4.76 3.49
N GLN A 52 -4.08 5.12 3.44
CA GLN A 52 -3.03 4.36 4.11
C GLN A 52 -3.23 4.41 5.63
N CYS A 53 -3.62 5.55 6.18
CA CYS A 53 -3.92 5.74 7.59
C CYS A 53 -5.07 4.83 8.04
N GLU A 54 -6.16 4.76 7.27
CA GLU A 54 -7.29 3.88 7.54
C GLU A 54 -6.87 2.40 7.53
N GLN A 55 -6.09 1.99 6.53
CA GLN A 55 -5.58 0.62 6.41
C GLN A 55 -4.65 0.24 7.56
N ILE A 56 -3.67 1.10 7.87
CA ILE A 56 -2.75 0.90 9.01
C ILE A 56 -3.56 0.75 10.29
N ARG A 57 -4.54 1.62 10.53
CA ARG A 57 -5.37 1.56 11.74
C ARG A 57 -6.20 0.28 11.81
N ARG A 58 -6.81 -0.15 10.69
CA ARG A 58 -7.53 -1.42 10.61
C ARG A 58 -6.65 -2.60 11.02
N ILE A 59 -5.41 -2.66 10.52
CA ILE A 59 -4.44 -3.71 10.82
C ILE A 59 -4.01 -3.64 12.29
N THR A 60 -3.63 -2.47 12.78
CA THR A 60 -3.22 -2.27 14.18
C THR A 60 -4.35 -2.65 15.15
N SER A 61 -5.60 -2.28 14.85
CA SER A 61 -6.75 -2.67 15.66
C SER A 61 -7.00 -4.18 15.64
N ALA A 62 -6.80 -4.85 14.49
CA ALA A 62 -6.93 -6.30 14.39
C ALA A 62 -5.87 -7.02 15.25
N VAL A 63 -4.61 -6.58 15.15
CA VAL A 63 -3.51 -7.11 15.98
C VAL A 63 -3.79 -6.91 17.46
N GLN A 64 -4.22 -5.70 17.85
CA GLN A 64 -4.55 -5.40 19.25
C GLN A 64 -5.72 -6.27 19.76
N ALA A 65 -6.76 -6.47 18.94
CA ALA A 65 -7.88 -7.33 19.29
C ALA A 65 -7.47 -8.81 19.44
N ALA A 66 -6.47 -9.25 18.68
CA ALA A 66 -5.87 -10.57 18.79
C ALA A 66 -4.87 -10.71 19.98
N GLY A 67 -4.69 -9.65 20.79
CA GLY A 67 -3.77 -9.63 21.93
C GLY A 67 -2.32 -9.32 21.57
N GLY A 68 -2.06 -8.90 20.34
CA GLY A 68 -0.74 -8.50 19.88
C GLY A 68 -0.24 -7.22 20.53
N LYS A 69 1.06 -7.18 20.76
CA LYS A 69 1.79 -6.10 21.40
C LYS A 69 2.51 -5.27 20.35
N THR A 70 2.89 -4.07 20.75
CA THR A 70 3.68 -3.16 19.93
C THR A 70 4.96 -2.80 20.66
N GLY A 71 6.08 -2.78 19.94
CA GLY A 71 7.37 -2.29 20.42
C GLY A 71 7.85 -1.05 19.67
N GLU A 72 9.11 -0.69 19.88
CA GLU A 72 9.81 0.30 19.02
C GLU A 72 9.91 -0.20 17.58
N LEU A 73 10.03 -1.51 17.38
CA LEU A 73 9.91 -2.16 16.08
C LEU A 73 8.82 -3.22 16.12
N SER A 74 7.92 -3.19 15.13
CA SER A 74 6.97 -4.28 14.89
C SER A 74 6.64 -4.44 13.41
N PHE A 75 6.30 -5.67 13.03
CA PHE A 75 5.75 -6.04 11.74
C PHE A 75 4.40 -6.69 11.95
N SER A 76 3.38 -6.17 11.28
CA SER A 76 2.04 -6.72 11.34
C SER A 76 1.60 -7.12 9.94
N LEU A 77 1.39 -8.42 9.73
CA LEU A 77 0.80 -8.97 8.52
C LEU A 77 -0.71 -8.99 8.67
N SER A 78 -1.45 -8.70 7.59
CA SER A 78 -2.89 -8.87 7.56
C SER A 78 -3.41 -9.28 6.19
N TRP A 79 -4.41 -10.14 6.19
CA TRP A 79 -5.10 -10.64 5.00
C TRP A 79 -6.54 -10.99 5.34
N GLN A 80 -7.38 -11.14 4.32
CA GLN A 80 -8.75 -11.58 4.47
C GLN A 80 -8.99 -12.79 3.60
N SER A 81 -9.44 -13.90 4.22
CA SER A 81 -9.83 -15.08 3.45
C SER A 81 -11.14 -14.81 2.72
N GLY A 82 -11.25 -15.30 1.49
CA GLY A 82 -12.50 -15.30 0.73
C GLY A 82 -13.44 -16.42 1.20
N GLU A 83 -14.07 -17.10 0.24
CA GLU A 83 -14.91 -18.27 0.50
C GLU A 83 -14.11 -19.41 1.18
N TYR A 84 -12.86 -19.59 0.78
CA TYR A 84 -11.97 -20.60 1.33
C TYR A 84 -10.90 -19.98 2.23
N LYS A 85 -10.63 -20.64 3.36
CA LYS A 85 -9.61 -20.27 4.33
C LYS A 85 -8.24 -20.20 3.65
N THR A 86 -7.55 -19.08 3.87
CA THR A 86 -6.16 -18.87 3.49
C THR A 86 -5.29 -18.69 4.72
N ASP A 87 -4.20 -19.44 4.77
CA ASP A 87 -3.23 -19.46 5.85
C ASP A 87 -1.93 -18.84 5.31
N LEU A 88 -1.58 -17.65 5.79
CA LEU A 88 -0.35 -16.94 5.43
C LEU A 88 0.55 -16.90 6.65
N ASP A 89 1.79 -17.37 6.50
CA ASP A 89 2.82 -17.29 7.55
C ASP A 89 3.74 -16.09 7.29
N MET A 90 4.08 -15.32 8.32
CA MET A 90 5.13 -14.30 8.27
C MET A 90 6.45 -14.86 8.82
N THR A 91 7.53 -14.61 8.07
CA THR A 91 8.90 -14.84 8.52
C THR A 91 9.68 -13.53 8.50
N VAL A 92 10.27 -13.17 9.63
CA VAL A 92 11.09 -11.95 9.78
C VAL A 92 12.54 -12.35 10.01
N THR A 93 13.39 -12.16 9.00
CA THR A 93 14.84 -12.25 9.14
C THR A 93 15.35 -10.94 9.73
N HIS A 94 16.20 -11.03 10.75
CA HIS A 94 16.69 -9.87 11.50
C HIS A 94 18.21 -9.96 11.79
N PRO A 95 18.87 -8.88 12.23
CA PRO A 95 20.34 -8.76 12.28
C PRO A 95 21.09 -9.79 13.12
N CYS A 96 20.43 -10.51 14.04
CA CYS A 96 21.08 -11.56 14.82
C CYS A 96 21.32 -12.85 14.01
N GLY A 97 20.98 -12.88 12.72
CA GLY A 97 21.15 -14.05 11.84
C GLY A 97 20.08 -15.13 12.00
N ALA A 98 19.08 -14.89 12.84
CA ALA A 98 17.91 -15.74 13.03
C ALA A 98 16.70 -15.21 12.25
N ALA A 99 15.69 -16.05 12.10
CA ALA A 99 14.37 -15.66 11.62
C ALA A 99 13.31 -15.96 12.69
N ILE A 100 12.40 -15.02 12.89
CA ILE A 100 11.17 -15.23 13.65
C ILE A 100 10.11 -15.77 12.68
N SER A 101 9.46 -16.87 13.05
CA SER A 101 8.39 -17.53 12.28
C SER A 101 7.53 -18.39 13.21
N CYS A 102 6.48 -19.01 12.69
CA CYS A 102 5.65 -19.96 13.44
C CYS A 102 6.45 -21.11 14.09
N ASN A 103 7.57 -21.53 13.47
CA ASN A 103 8.49 -22.57 14.01
C ASN A 103 9.50 -22.03 15.02
N ARG A 104 9.80 -20.74 15.00
CA ARG A 104 10.72 -20.07 15.94
C ARG A 104 10.11 -18.74 16.36
N LYS A 105 9.24 -18.80 17.36
CA LYS A 105 8.45 -17.64 17.79
C LYS A 105 9.23 -16.60 18.59
N GLN A 106 10.44 -16.91 19.04
CA GLN A 106 11.23 -16.00 19.87
C GLN A 106 12.72 -16.02 19.49
N CYS A 107 13.38 -14.87 19.65
CA CYS A 107 14.83 -14.74 19.60
C CYS A 107 15.35 -14.19 20.92
N LEU A 108 16.08 -15.02 21.67
CA LEU A 108 16.60 -14.68 22.99
C LEU A 108 17.71 -13.61 22.96
N GLN A 109 18.33 -13.36 21.80
CA GLN A 109 19.43 -12.39 21.68
C GLN A 109 18.93 -10.95 21.56
N CYS A 110 17.75 -10.74 20.99
CA CYS A 110 17.21 -9.41 20.74
C CYS A 110 15.74 -9.27 21.13
N SER A 111 15.19 -10.23 21.86
CA SER A 111 13.84 -10.16 22.41
C SER A 111 12.73 -10.00 21.35
N ALA A 112 12.99 -10.43 20.11
CA ALA A 112 12.01 -10.49 19.02
C ALA A 112 11.01 -11.62 19.28
N GLN A 113 9.72 -11.38 19.07
CA GLN A 113 8.65 -12.35 19.37
C GLN A 113 7.53 -12.31 18.32
N LEU A 114 7.10 -13.47 17.84
CA LEU A 114 5.81 -13.68 17.14
C LEU A 114 4.74 -13.91 18.21
N ASP A 115 3.89 -12.92 18.46
CA ASP A 115 2.87 -12.95 19.51
C ASP A 115 1.45 -13.13 19.00
N VAL A 116 1.22 -12.85 17.72
CA VAL A 116 0.00 -13.22 17.00
C VAL A 116 0.36 -14.08 15.79
N ASP A 117 -0.28 -15.24 15.70
CA ASP A 117 -0.05 -16.32 14.72
C ASP A 117 -1.42 -16.87 14.29
N ASP A 118 -2.19 -16.06 13.55
CA ASP A 118 -3.52 -16.43 13.06
C ASP A 118 -3.41 -17.25 11.79
N ARG A 119 -4.08 -18.41 11.75
CA ARG A 119 -4.06 -19.31 10.60
C ARG A 119 -5.10 -18.97 9.53
N GLY A 120 -5.76 -17.83 9.62
CA GLY A 120 -6.86 -17.45 8.74
C GLY A 120 -8.21 -18.02 9.18
N SER A 121 -9.27 -17.25 8.97
CA SER A 121 -10.66 -17.72 9.08
C SER A 121 -11.52 -17.15 7.94
N ASN A 122 -12.54 -17.90 7.49
CA ASN A 122 -13.37 -17.52 6.35
C ASN A 122 -14.10 -16.20 6.60
N GLY A 123 -14.02 -15.27 5.64
CA GLY A 123 -14.75 -14.00 5.70
C GLY A 123 -14.28 -12.99 6.76
N THR A 124 -13.28 -13.34 7.57
CA THR A 124 -12.73 -12.46 8.61
C THR A 124 -11.36 -11.93 8.24
N LEU A 125 -11.03 -10.75 8.77
CA LEU A 125 -9.68 -10.23 8.72
C LEU A 125 -8.80 -11.02 9.69
N SER A 126 -7.71 -11.56 9.17
CA SER A 126 -6.68 -12.26 9.93
C SER A 126 -5.40 -11.45 9.99
N CYS A 127 -4.57 -11.73 10.98
CA CYS A 127 -3.30 -11.04 11.17
C CYS A 127 -2.25 -11.88 11.87
N GLU A 128 -0.99 -11.59 11.59
CA GLU A 128 0.14 -11.99 12.42
C GLU A 128 0.90 -10.76 12.90
N ASN A 129 1.67 -10.92 13.97
CA ASN A 129 2.46 -9.84 14.50
C ASN A 129 3.77 -10.34 15.08
N VAL A 130 4.86 -9.69 14.65
CA VAL A 130 6.18 -9.82 15.25
C VAL A 130 6.55 -8.47 15.85
N TYR A 131 6.96 -8.46 17.11
CA TYR A 131 7.41 -7.25 17.78
C TYR A 131 8.69 -7.49 18.57
N TRP A 132 9.39 -6.41 18.87
CA TRP A 132 10.52 -6.41 19.79
C TRP A 132 10.08 -5.86 21.14
N SER A 133 10.25 -6.63 22.21
CA SER A 133 9.94 -6.15 23.57
C SER A 133 10.99 -5.22 24.16
N GLU A 134 12.16 -5.15 23.51
CA GLU A 134 13.29 -4.28 23.84
C GLU A 134 13.75 -3.55 22.56
N SER A 135 14.84 -2.79 22.62
CA SER A 135 15.36 -2.11 21.44
C SER A 135 15.82 -3.11 20.38
N ALA A 136 15.28 -2.97 19.17
CA ALA A 136 15.65 -3.83 18.05
C ALA A 136 17.08 -3.52 17.57
N PRO A 137 17.88 -4.55 17.24
CA PRO A 137 19.26 -4.35 16.82
C PRO A 137 19.35 -3.61 15.49
N GLU A 138 20.36 -2.79 15.31
CA GLU A 138 20.67 -2.18 14.02
C GLU A 138 21.07 -3.26 12.99
N GLY A 139 20.79 -2.97 11.72
CA GLY A 139 21.14 -3.81 10.58
C GLY A 139 19.96 -4.13 9.66
N ASN A 140 20.11 -5.19 8.87
CA ASN A 140 19.17 -5.55 7.82
C ASN A 140 18.01 -6.40 8.33
N TYR A 141 16.81 -6.00 7.92
CA TYR A 141 15.55 -6.72 8.16
C TYR A 141 14.92 -7.10 6.83
N SER A 142 14.31 -8.29 6.79
CA SER A 142 13.49 -8.73 5.65
C SER A 142 12.26 -9.45 6.17
N VAL A 143 11.09 -9.05 5.66
CA VAL A 143 9.81 -9.68 5.95
C VAL A 143 9.39 -10.48 4.73
N THR A 144 9.28 -11.79 4.89
CA THR A 144 8.77 -12.71 3.87
C THR A 144 7.41 -13.21 4.30
N VAL A 145 6.45 -13.19 3.39
CA VAL A 145 5.12 -13.78 3.57
C VAL A 145 5.03 -15.03 2.73
N GLN A 146 4.62 -16.13 3.36
CA GLN A 146 4.46 -17.44 2.75
C GLN A 146 2.98 -17.84 2.71
N LEU A 147 2.49 -18.24 1.55
CA LEU A 147 1.23 -18.96 1.42
C LEU A 147 1.41 -20.40 1.91
N HIS A 148 1.05 -20.65 3.18
CA HIS A 148 1.11 -21.96 3.79
C HIS A 148 0.09 -22.90 3.15
N ARG A 149 -1.18 -22.47 3.14
CA ARG A 149 -2.33 -23.24 2.66
C ARG A 149 -3.45 -22.34 2.16
N GLY A 150 -4.26 -22.86 1.24
CA GLY A 150 -5.45 -22.16 0.74
C GLY A 150 -5.20 -21.40 -0.57
N PRO A 151 -6.21 -20.65 -1.05
CA PRO A 151 -6.07 -19.83 -2.24
C PRO A 151 -5.14 -18.63 -2.00
N LYS A 152 -4.63 -18.03 -3.08
CA LYS A 152 -3.88 -16.77 -2.99
C LYS A 152 -4.85 -15.63 -2.70
N VAL A 153 -4.50 -14.78 -1.75
CA VAL A 153 -5.26 -13.57 -1.40
C VAL A 153 -4.33 -12.36 -1.33
N PRO A 154 -4.82 -11.14 -1.56
CA PRO A 154 -4.03 -9.95 -1.29
C PRO A 154 -3.73 -9.86 0.21
N PHE A 155 -2.58 -9.28 0.53
CA PHE A 155 -2.15 -9.07 1.90
C PHE A 155 -1.46 -7.73 2.06
N GLN A 156 -1.35 -7.30 3.31
CA GLN A 156 -0.72 -6.05 3.69
C GLN A 156 0.24 -6.29 4.84
N VAL A 157 1.38 -5.60 4.82
CA VAL A 157 2.35 -5.59 5.92
C VAL A 157 2.52 -4.16 6.40
N VAL A 158 2.39 -3.94 7.70
CA VAL A 158 2.74 -2.69 8.37
C VAL A 158 4.08 -2.90 9.08
N ALA A 159 5.11 -2.18 8.64
CA ALA A 159 6.35 -2.04 9.38
C ALA A 159 6.26 -0.76 10.22
N LYS A 160 6.30 -0.87 11.54
CA LYS A 160 6.30 0.28 12.46
C LYS A 160 7.67 0.41 13.08
N VAL A 161 8.30 1.56 12.88
CA VAL A 161 9.56 1.95 13.53
C VAL A 161 9.30 3.21 14.34
N GLY A 162 9.42 3.13 15.66
CA GLY A 162 8.97 4.17 16.58
C GLY A 162 7.50 4.52 16.36
N ASN A 163 7.23 5.77 15.98
CA ASN A 163 5.89 6.28 15.69
C ASN A 163 5.58 6.39 14.18
N GLU A 164 6.41 5.79 13.34
CA GLU A 164 6.31 5.89 11.88
C GLU A 164 5.92 4.53 11.29
N PRO A 165 4.61 4.27 11.08
CA PRO A 165 4.16 3.09 10.38
C PRO A 165 4.29 3.28 8.86
N ARG A 166 4.79 2.24 8.18
CA ARG A 166 4.86 2.15 6.73
C ARG A 166 4.07 0.94 6.25
N LEU A 167 3.13 1.18 5.33
CA LEU A 167 2.26 0.17 4.76
C LEU A 167 2.81 -0.35 3.43
N PHE A 168 2.89 -1.66 3.30
CA PHE A 168 3.20 -2.38 2.08
C PHE A 168 1.96 -3.19 1.69
N SER A 169 1.44 -2.98 0.48
CA SER A 169 0.26 -3.70 -0.02
C SER A 169 0.64 -4.55 -1.23
N HIS A 170 0.26 -5.81 -1.19
CA HIS A 170 0.63 -6.80 -2.18
C HIS A 170 -0.63 -7.50 -2.74
N PRO A 171 -0.85 -7.50 -4.06
CA PRO A 171 -1.95 -8.25 -4.67
C PRO A 171 -1.70 -9.76 -4.58
N ALA A 172 -2.75 -10.58 -4.71
CA ALA A 172 -2.62 -12.04 -4.69
C ALA A 172 -1.66 -12.59 -5.77
N SER A 173 -1.48 -11.85 -6.88
CA SER A 173 -0.62 -12.21 -8.02
C SER A 173 0.87 -12.25 -7.68
N VAL A 174 1.33 -11.62 -6.59
CA VAL A 174 2.74 -11.65 -6.18
C VAL A 174 3.24 -13.06 -5.90
N PHE A 175 2.35 -13.98 -5.52
CA PHE A 175 2.71 -15.37 -5.32
C PHE A 175 2.98 -16.12 -6.64
N GLY A 176 2.75 -15.53 -7.83
CA GLY A 176 3.17 -16.06 -9.13
C GLY A 176 2.95 -17.58 -9.28
N THR A 177 4.00 -18.34 -9.55
CA THR A 177 4.02 -19.82 -9.47
C THR A 177 4.52 -20.35 -8.12
N GLY A 178 5.04 -19.48 -7.26
CA GLY A 178 5.59 -19.81 -5.95
C GLY A 178 4.58 -19.69 -4.80
N LYS A 179 5.13 -19.67 -3.59
CA LYS A 179 4.39 -19.48 -2.33
C LYS A 179 4.99 -18.39 -1.45
N ASN A 180 6.15 -17.84 -1.80
CA ASN A 180 6.87 -16.88 -0.96
C ASN A 180 6.95 -15.53 -1.67
N GLN A 181 6.75 -14.46 -0.92
CA GLN A 181 6.95 -13.09 -1.36
C GLN A 181 7.72 -12.30 -0.29
N VAL A 182 8.81 -11.65 -0.68
CA VAL A 182 9.45 -10.64 0.18
C VAL A 182 8.56 -9.39 0.19
N ALA A 183 7.90 -9.14 1.31
CA ALA A 183 6.94 -8.06 1.43
C ALA A 183 7.62 -6.69 1.59
N CYS A 184 8.71 -6.65 2.34
CA CYS A 184 9.58 -5.49 2.47
C CYS A 184 10.95 -5.88 3.04
N SER A 185 11.94 -5.04 2.76
CA SER A 185 13.28 -5.10 3.35
C SER A 185 13.73 -3.68 3.68
N PHE A 186 14.45 -3.51 4.79
CA PHE A 186 15.02 -2.23 5.18
C PHE A 186 16.21 -2.41 6.11
N GLU A 187 17.06 -1.38 6.15
CA GLU A 187 18.16 -1.27 7.09
C GLU A 187 17.74 -0.35 8.24
N LEU A 188 17.82 -0.83 9.48
CA LEU A 188 17.68 0.00 10.67
C LEU A 188 19.07 0.51 11.08
N GLY A 189 19.29 1.82 11.02
CA GLY A 189 20.53 2.43 11.46
C GLY A 189 20.31 3.61 12.41
N PRO A 190 21.39 4.31 12.82
CA PRO A 190 21.33 5.36 13.83
C PRO A 190 20.53 6.59 13.38
N ASN A 191 20.30 6.75 12.08
CA ASN A 191 19.51 7.83 11.49
C ASN A 191 18.06 7.41 11.16
N GLY A 192 17.61 6.28 11.71
CA GLY A 192 16.30 5.70 11.43
C GLY A 192 16.32 4.66 10.30
N PRO A 193 15.13 4.15 9.92
CA PRO A 193 15.00 3.08 8.94
C PRO A 193 15.20 3.59 7.51
N ARG A 194 15.89 2.81 6.69
CA ARG A 194 16.07 3.03 5.24
C ARG A 194 15.43 1.88 4.48
N PHE A 195 14.25 2.11 3.91
CA PHE A 195 13.56 1.07 3.16
C PHE A 195 14.12 0.96 1.73
N GLU A 196 14.18 -0.27 1.21
CA GLU A 196 14.57 -0.46 -0.18
C GLU A 196 13.63 0.31 -1.11
N GLY A 197 14.22 1.11 -2.02
CA GLY A 197 13.49 2.01 -2.92
C GLY A 197 13.36 3.46 -2.45
N ASP A 198 13.78 3.81 -1.23
CA ASP A 198 13.82 5.20 -0.74
C ASP A 198 15.03 6.00 -1.27
N ALA A 199 16.02 5.32 -1.87
CA ALA A 199 17.29 5.91 -2.30
C ALA A 199 17.19 6.84 -3.54
N GLY A 200 16.00 7.21 -3.98
CA GLY A 200 15.85 8.15 -5.10
C GLY A 200 14.54 8.91 -5.01
N ARG A 201 14.60 10.21 -5.30
CA ARG A 201 13.47 10.98 -5.83
C ARG A 201 12.55 10.04 -6.59
N LEU A 202 11.27 10.02 -6.25
CA LEU A 202 10.25 9.32 -7.02
C LEU A 202 10.59 9.46 -8.49
N SER A 203 10.90 8.34 -9.14
CA SER A 203 11.02 8.35 -10.59
C SER A 203 9.74 8.97 -11.16
N THR A 204 9.82 9.61 -12.33
CA THR A 204 8.64 10.20 -12.98
C THR A 204 7.48 9.20 -13.05
N ALA A 205 7.78 7.89 -13.20
CA ALA A 205 6.83 6.80 -13.09
C ALA A 205 6.22 6.62 -11.70
N GLY A 206 6.99 6.80 -10.62
CA GLY A 206 6.50 6.79 -9.24
C GLY A 206 5.62 7.98 -8.88
N MET A 207 5.92 9.18 -9.41
CA MET A 207 5.00 10.33 -9.31
C MET A 207 3.73 10.08 -10.13
N PHE A 208 3.85 9.56 -11.35
CA PHE A 208 2.72 9.27 -12.22
C PHE A 208 1.78 8.21 -11.64
N ARG A 209 2.32 7.11 -11.08
CA ARG A 209 1.50 6.09 -10.39
C ARG A 209 0.74 6.65 -9.19
N ARG A 210 1.31 7.63 -8.47
CA ARG A 210 0.58 8.33 -7.40
C ARG A 210 -0.55 9.18 -7.96
N THR A 211 -0.29 9.97 -9.00
CA THR A 211 -1.30 10.82 -9.65
C THR A 211 -2.44 9.99 -10.23
N ALA A 212 -2.13 8.90 -10.94
CA ALA A 212 -3.13 7.99 -11.50
C ALA A 212 -3.97 7.32 -10.39
N ARG A 213 -3.34 6.85 -9.31
CA ARG A 213 -4.05 6.30 -8.15
C ARG A 213 -4.96 7.34 -7.48
N SER A 214 -4.50 8.57 -7.32
CA SER A 214 -5.31 9.66 -6.74
C SER A 214 -6.51 10.03 -7.62
N ALA A 215 -6.37 10.02 -8.94
CA ALA A 215 -7.47 10.27 -9.88
C ALA A 215 -8.52 9.14 -9.86
N ILE A 216 -8.08 7.88 -9.82
CA ILE A 216 -8.96 6.71 -9.69
C ILE A 216 -9.73 6.76 -8.35
N LEU A 217 -9.07 7.19 -7.28
CA LEU A 217 -9.68 7.28 -5.96
C LEU A 217 -10.71 8.41 -5.85
N ALA A 218 -10.46 9.54 -6.52
CA ALA A 218 -11.43 10.63 -6.64
C ALA A 218 -12.71 10.17 -7.37
N ARG A 219 -12.58 9.29 -8.39
CA ARG A 219 -13.73 8.70 -9.10
C ARG A 219 -14.57 7.77 -8.21
N ARG A 220 -13.94 6.95 -7.35
CA ARG A 220 -14.64 6.11 -6.36
C ARG A 220 -15.41 6.92 -5.31
N LEU A 221 -14.96 8.12 -4.98
CA LEU A 221 -15.65 9.01 -4.04
C LEU A 221 -16.79 9.79 -4.71
N GLY A 222 -16.74 10.00 -6.03
CA GLY A 222 -17.80 10.66 -6.81
C GLY A 222 -18.90 9.73 -7.32
N LEU A 223 -18.60 8.46 -7.56
CA LEU A 223 -19.56 7.45 -8.01
C LEU A 223 -19.74 6.43 -6.88
N GLY A 224 -20.84 6.56 -6.12
CA GLY A 224 -21.18 5.65 -5.04
C GLY A 224 -21.04 4.18 -5.46
N LYS A 225 -20.46 3.36 -4.57
CA LYS A 225 -20.18 1.92 -4.71
C LYS A 225 -20.93 1.22 -5.85
N ALA A 226 -20.26 1.00 -6.97
CA ALA A 226 -20.63 -0.08 -7.87
C ALA A 226 -20.16 -1.40 -7.26
N LYS A 227 -21.09 -2.33 -7.10
CA LYS A 227 -20.89 -3.72 -6.66
C LYS A 227 -20.31 -4.47 -7.86
N GLY A 228 -19.09 -4.98 -7.80
CA GLY A 228 -18.60 -5.86 -8.89
C GLY A 228 -17.11 -6.14 -8.96
N ASP A 229 -16.25 -5.12 -9.00
CA ASP A 229 -14.97 -5.33 -9.71
C ASP A 229 -13.76 -5.39 -8.78
N GLU A 230 -13.35 -6.62 -8.44
CA GLU A 230 -12.03 -6.98 -7.91
C GLU A 230 -11.14 -7.58 -9.03
N GLU A 231 -10.99 -6.90 -10.16
CA GLU A 231 -9.96 -7.27 -11.14
C GLU A 231 -8.61 -6.59 -10.86
N SER A 232 -7.53 -7.29 -11.18
CA SER A 232 -6.14 -6.90 -10.98
C SER A 232 -5.76 -5.78 -11.96
N TRP A 233 -5.56 -4.56 -11.47
CA TRP A 233 -5.18 -3.41 -12.29
C TRP A 233 -3.65 -3.30 -12.43
N ASP A 234 -3.09 -3.94 -13.45
CA ASP A 234 -1.73 -3.64 -13.92
C ASP A 234 -1.75 -2.36 -14.77
N CYS A 235 -0.74 -1.51 -14.60
CA CYS A 235 -0.58 -0.28 -15.36
C CYS A 235 0.72 -0.30 -16.17
N PHE A 236 0.60 -0.10 -17.49
CA PHE A 236 1.74 0.03 -18.39
C PHE A 236 1.60 1.30 -19.25
N THR A 237 2.71 2.00 -19.45
CA THR A 237 2.79 3.20 -20.30
C THR A 237 3.54 2.87 -21.57
N ASP A 238 2.91 3.07 -22.73
CA ASP A 238 3.57 2.84 -24.01
C ASP A 238 4.49 4.00 -24.43
N SER A 239 5.28 3.79 -25.48
CA SER A 239 6.19 4.79 -26.04
C SER A 239 5.49 6.04 -26.61
N SER A 240 4.16 6.02 -26.69
CA SER A 240 3.33 7.13 -27.16
C SER A 240 2.69 7.92 -26.02
N GLY A 241 2.99 7.56 -24.76
CA GLY A 241 2.55 8.28 -23.56
C GLY A 241 1.16 7.88 -23.06
N TRP A 242 0.59 6.77 -23.55
CA TRP A 242 -0.69 6.26 -23.09
C TRP A 242 -0.52 5.31 -21.91
N CYS A 243 -1.27 5.53 -20.83
CA CYS A 243 -1.35 4.61 -19.71
C CYS A 243 -2.56 3.70 -19.86
N ARG A 244 -2.34 2.39 -19.98
CA ARG A 244 -3.41 1.38 -19.97
C ARG A 244 -3.69 0.95 -18.53
N LEU A 245 -4.97 0.88 -18.16
CA LEU A 245 -5.42 0.43 -16.86
C LEU A 245 -6.16 -0.90 -17.01
N GLY A 246 -5.57 -1.99 -16.50
CA GLY A 246 -6.18 -3.32 -16.51
C GLY A 246 -6.33 -3.95 -17.90
N ASP A 247 -6.99 -5.10 -17.95
CA ASP A 247 -7.24 -5.84 -19.20
C ASP A 247 -8.43 -5.26 -20.00
N THR A 248 -9.26 -4.44 -19.35
CA THR A 248 -10.33 -3.66 -19.98
C THR A 248 -9.84 -2.26 -20.35
N VAL A 249 -9.40 -2.13 -21.60
CA VAL A 249 -9.24 -0.97 -22.50
C VAL A 249 -9.58 0.46 -21.98
N GLU A 250 -9.13 0.88 -20.80
CA GLU A 250 -9.17 2.28 -20.36
C GLU A 250 -7.79 2.91 -20.57
N ALA A 251 -7.74 4.00 -21.35
CA ALA A 251 -6.51 4.68 -21.71
C ALA A 251 -6.57 6.16 -21.32
N VAL A 252 -5.54 6.64 -20.62
CA VAL A 252 -5.42 8.04 -20.18
C VAL A 252 -4.23 8.70 -20.89
N ARG A 253 -4.45 9.90 -21.44
CA ARG A 253 -3.39 10.76 -22.01
C ARG A 253 -3.48 12.17 -21.43
N LEU A 254 -2.32 12.72 -21.06
CA LEU A 254 -2.21 14.13 -20.69
C LEU A 254 -2.12 14.98 -21.96
N GLY A 255 -2.97 16.00 -22.07
CA GLY A 255 -2.89 16.98 -23.15
C GLY A 255 -1.67 17.89 -23.01
N PRO A 256 -1.32 18.66 -24.06
CA PRO A 256 -0.20 19.59 -24.02
C PRO A 256 -0.40 20.63 -22.92
N MET A 257 0.60 20.81 -22.06
CA MET A 257 0.60 21.85 -21.04
C MET A 257 0.80 23.22 -21.71
N SER A 258 -0.11 24.17 -21.47
CA SER A 258 0.13 25.58 -21.75
C SER A 258 0.59 26.28 -20.47
N GLU A 259 1.54 27.22 -20.60
CA GLU A 259 2.14 27.95 -19.47
C GLU A 259 1.13 28.80 -18.66
N ALA A 260 -0.10 28.96 -19.16
CA ALA A 260 -1.15 29.78 -18.54
C ALA A 260 -2.28 28.98 -17.88
N CYS A 261 -2.22 27.65 -17.83
CA CYS A 261 -3.31 26.84 -17.25
C CYS A 261 -2.99 26.35 -15.84
N SER A 262 -3.88 26.67 -14.88
CA SER A 262 -3.98 25.99 -13.58
C SER A 262 -4.64 24.60 -13.66
N HIS A 263 -4.89 24.11 -14.88
CA HIS A 263 -5.59 22.87 -15.17
C HIS A 263 -4.79 22.09 -16.22
N VAL A 264 -4.76 20.77 -16.12
CA VAL A 264 -4.21 19.88 -17.16
C VAL A 264 -5.39 19.15 -17.80
N PRO A 265 -5.65 19.33 -19.10
CA PRO A 265 -6.66 18.52 -19.78
C PRO A 265 -6.20 17.07 -19.79
N VAL A 266 -7.08 16.17 -19.34
CA VAL A 266 -6.86 14.73 -19.37
C VAL A 266 -7.90 14.14 -20.29
N ASP A 267 -7.45 13.54 -21.39
CA ASP A 267 -8.32 12.76 -22.25
C ASP A 267 -8.44 11.37 -21.62
N ILE A 268 -9.64 11.08 -21.12
CA ILE A 268 -10.02 9.74 -20.65
C ILE A 268 -10.88 9.14 -21.74
N LEU A 269 -10.35 8.10 -22.36
CA LEU A 269 -11.06 7.34 -23.36
C LEU A 269 -11.56 6.05 -22.68
N CYS A 270 -12.84 5.72 -22.89
CA CYS A 270 -13.47 4.47 -22.47
C CYS A 270 -14.15 3.81 -23.69
N ARG A 271 -14.31 2.49 -23.67
CA ARG A 271 -15.07 1.74 -24.68
C ARG A 271 -16.52 1.56 -24.27
#